data_AF-A0A151RCZ6-F1
#
_entry.id   AF-A0A151RCZ6-F1
#
_cell.length_a   1.000
_cell.length_b   1.000
_cell.length_c   1.000
_cell.angle_alpha   90.00
_cell.angle_beta   90.00
_cell.angle_gamma   90.00
#
_symmetry.space_group_name_H-M   'P 1'
#
loop_
_entity.id
_entity.type
_entity.pdbx_description
1 polymer ?
#
loop_
_entity_poly.entity_id
_entity_poly.type
_entity_poly.pdbx_seq_one_letter_code
_entity_poly.pdbx_strand_id
1 'polypeptide(L)' 'MKEYVVVLEDCGVRCRVRCSLHSRPKICTRACGTCCFRCKCVPPGTYGNREVCGKCYTDMTTHGNKLKCP' A
#
# COMPACT_ATOMS: atom_id res chain seq x y z
N MET A 1 -2.53 -5.55 23.36
CA MET A 1 -1.99 -4.68 22.29
C MET A 1 -2.40 -5.25 20.94
N LYS A 2 -3.63 -4.96 20.49
CA LYS A 2 -4.12 -5.32 19.15
C LYS A 2 -4.52 -4.02 18.44
N GLU A 3 -3.54 -3.28 17.94
CA GLU A 3 -3.78 -2.17 17.00
C GLU A 3 -3.53 -2.66 15.57
N TYR A 4 -4.31 -3.65 15.16
CA TYR A 4 -4.49 -3.99 13.73
C TYR A 4 -5.91 -3.67 13.28
N VAL A 5 -6.53 -2.68 13.92
CA VAL A 5 -7.73 -2.04 13.37
C VAL A 5 -7.22 -0.87 12.57
N VAL A 6 -7.01 -1.10 11.28
CA VAL A 6 -6.92 -0.01 10.31
C VAL A 6 -8.31 0.58 10.25
N VAL A 7 -8.58 1.57 11.09
CA VAL A 7 -9.71 2.48 10.88
C VAL A 7 -9.63 2.91 9.42
N LEU A 8 -10.76 2.99 8.72
CA LEU A 8 -10.88 3.44 7.33
C LEU A 8 -10.16 4.78 7.02
N GLU A 9 -9.66 5.44 8.07
CA GLU A 9 -8.97 6.70 8.12
C GLU A 9 -7.53 6.61 7.58
N ASP A 10 -7.43 7.16 6.38
CA ASP A 10 -6.27 7.86 5.85
C ASP A 10 -5.23 7.02 5.11
N CYS A 11 -5.68 6.43 3.99
CA CYS A 11 -4.80 5.99 2.90
C CYS A 11 -3.72 7.03 2.57
N GLY A 12 -4.01 8.34 2.69
CA GLY A 12 -3.05 9.41 2.45
C GLY A 12 -1.89 9.38 3.42
N VAL A 13 -2.15 9.35 4.73
CA VAL A 13 -1.11 9.23 5.77
C VAL A 13 -0.33 7.93 5.63
N ARG A 14 -1.01 6.79 5.50
CA ARG A 14 -0.33 5.49 5.43
C ARG A 14 0.51 5.33 4.17
N CYS A 15 0.01 5.78 3.02
CA CYS A 15 0.78 5.75 1.78
C CYS A 15 1.97 6.72 1.81
N ARG A 16 1.86 7.87 2.49
CA ARG A 16 3.00 8.76 2.71
C ARG A 16 4.11 8.07 3.50
N VAL A 17 3.77 7.36 4.57
CA VAL A 17 4.73 6.58 5.35
C VAL A 17 5.34 5.47 4.50
N ARG A 18 4.50 4.63 3.86
CA ARG A 18 4.94 3.51 3.01
C ARG A 18 5.90 3.95 1.91
N CYS A 19 5.66 5.10 1.31
CA CYS A 19 6.41 5.61 0.17
C CYS A 19 7.53 6.61 0.52
N SER A 20 7.77 6.89 1.80
CA SER A 20 8.70 7.92 2.28
C SER A 20 10.15 7.70 1.83
N LEU A 21 10.60 6.44 1.75
CA LEU A 21 11.96 6.07 1.31
C LEU A 21 12.02 5.61 -0.16
N HIS A 22 10.91 5.68 -0.90
CA HIS A 22 10.91 5.29 -2.30
C HIS A 22 11.61 6.37 -3.13
N SER A 23 12.44 5.98 -4.10
CA SER A 23 13.10 6.91 -5.03
C SER A 23 12.17 7.86 -5.81
N ARG A 24 10.86 7.55 -5.87
CA ARG A 24 9.83 8.33 -6.56
C ARG A 24 8.57 8.42 -5.69
N PRO A 25 8.61 9.16 -4.56
CA PRO A 25 7.57 9.10 -3.52
C PRO A 25 6.16 9.43 -4.03
N LYS A 26 6.04 10.44 -4.92
CA LYS A 26 4.75 10.86 -5.49
C LYS A 26 4.09 9.75 -6.34
N ILE A 27 4.89 9.00 -7.10
CA ILE A 27 4.38 7.90 -7.94
C ILE A 27 3.97 6.72 -7.07
N CYS A 28 4.82 6.35 -6.11
CA CYS A 28 4.51 5.31 -5.13
C CYS A 28 3.22 5.63 -4.38
N THR A 29 3.06 6.87 -3.89
CA THR A 29 1.87 7.28 -3.12
C THR A 29 0.59 7.16 -3.95
N ARG A 30 0.61 7.53 -5.23
CA ARG A 30 -0.53 7.37 -6.15
C ARG A 30 -0.90 5.90 -6.38
N ALA A 31 0.09 5.03 -6.56
CA ALA A 31 -0.13 3.60 -6.71
C ALA A 31 -0.68 2.98 -5.40
N CYS A 32 -0.05 3.29 -4.27
CA CYS A 32 -0.50 2.89 -2.95
C CYS A 32 -1.94 3.32 -2.67
N GLY A 33 -2.32 4.57 -3.00
CA GLY A 33 -3.68 5.05 -2.83
C GLY A 33 -4.69 4.19 -3.58
N THR A 34 -4.40 3.83 -4.83
CA THR A 34 -5.27 2.93 -5.61
C THR A 34 -5.42 1.57 -4.93
N CYS A 35 -4.32 1.01 -4.43
CA CYS A 35 -4.32 -0.26 -3.72
C CYS A 35 -5.08 -0.18 -2.39
N CYS A 36 -4.89 0.89 -1.63
CA CYS A 36 -5.56 1.14 -0.37
C CYS A 36 -7.07 1.31 -0.56
N PHE A 37 -7.52 2.09 -1.54
CA PHE A 37 -8.95 2.28 -1.79
C PHE A 37 -9.66 0.98 -2.18
N ARG A 38 -8.97 0.10 -2.92
CA ARG A 38 -9.50 -1.20 -3.37
C ARG A 38 -9.43 -2.28 -2.29
N CYS A 39 -8.28 -2.43 -1.64
CA CYS A 39 -8.02 -3.51 -0.69
C CYS A 39 -8.25 -3.12 0.78
N LYS A 40 -8.54 -1.85 1.05
CA LYS A 40 -8.74 -1.29 2.39
C LYS A 40 -7.58 -1.57 3.35
N CYS A 41 -6.36 -1.66 2.81
CA CYS A 41 -5.16 -2.01 3.56
C CYS A 41 -3.90 -1.36 2.97
N VAL A 42 -2.96 -0.95 3.84
CA VAL A 42 -1.59 -0.55 3.50
C VAL A 42 -0.64 -1.28 4.44
N PRO A 43 0.37 -2.02 3.93
CA PRO A 43 1.33 -2.72 4.76
C PRO A 43 2.15 -1.78 5.66
N PRO A 44 2.55 -2.23 6.87
CA PRO A 44 3.43 -1.45 7.73
C PRO A 44 4.84 -1.32 7.15
N GLY A 45 5.54 -0.25 7.55
CA GLY A 45 6.91 0.04 7.11
C GLY A 45 7.00 0.54 5.66
N THR A 46 8.23 0.73 5.17
CA THR A 46 8.53 1.28 3.84
C THR A 46 8.83 0.22 2.78
N TYR A 47 9.01 -1.04 3.20
CA TYR A 47 9.33 -2.18 2.35
C TYR A 47 8.74 -3.48 2.95
N GLY A 48 8.58 -4.53 2.14
CA GLY A 48 8.12 -5.85 2.59
C GLY A 48 6.70 -5.86 3.18
N ASN A 49 6.36 -6.88 3.98
CA ASN A 49 5.10 -7.04 4.72
C ASN A 49 3.83 -7.02 3.85
N ARG A 50 3.95 -7.28 2.55
CA ARG A 50 2.82 -7.17 1.60
C ARG A 50 1.76 -8.25 1.87
N GLU A 51 2.19 -9.39 2.37
CA GLU A 51 1.38 -10.53 2.78
C GLU A 51 0.36 -10.20 3.89
N VAL A 52 0.64 -9.18 4.70
CA VAL A 52 -0.31 -8.69 5.72
C VAL A 52 -1.62 -8.20 5.10
N CYS A 53 -1.55 -7.58 3.91
CA CYS A 53 -2.73 -7.10 3.19
C CYS A 53 -3.33 -8.15 2.24
N GLY A 54 -2.78 -9.38 2.25
CA GLY A 54 -3.26 -10.52 1.47
C GLY A 54 -3.20 -10.32 -0.05
N LYS A 55 -3.84 -11.27 -0.75
CA LYS A 55 -3.80 -11.39 -2.22
C LYS A 55 -4.23 -10.14 -2.97
N CYS A 56 -5.18 -9.36 -2.42
CA CYS A 56 -5.63 -8.13 -3.06
C CYS A 56 -4.46 -7.15 -3.29
N TYR A 57 -3.55 -7.01 -2.34
CA TYR A 57 -2.40 -6.11 -2.42
C TYR A 57 -1.19 -6.74 -3.14
N THR A 58 -0.98 -8.06 -2.98
CA THR A 58 0.16 -8.76 -3.59
C THR A 58 -0.03 -9.03 -5.08
N ASP A 59 -1.25 -9.36 -5.51
CA ASP A 59 -1.50 -9.95 -6.83
C ASP A 59 -2.03 -8.92 -7.84
N MET A 60 -2.28 -7.68 -7.40
CA MET A 60 -2.69 -6.61 -8.31
C MET A 60 -1.58 -6.26 -9.29
N THR A 61 -1.91 -6.33 -10.58
CA THR A 61 -1.00 -6.00 -11.68
C THR A 61 -1.47 -4.76 -12.44
N THR A 62 -0.52 -4.13 -13.13
CA THR A 62 -0.78 -3.13 -14.17
C THR A 62 -1.08 -3.81 -15.49
N HIS A 63 -1.53 -3.07 -16.51
CA HIS A 63 -1.70 -3.61 -17.87
C HIS A 63 -0.42 -4.23 -18.45
N GLY A 64 0.76 -3.84 -17.98
CA GLY A 64 2.05 -4.43 -18.38
C GLY A 64 2.48 -5.64 -17.55
N ASN A 65 1.55 -6.32 -16.84
CA ASN A 65 1.81 -7.48 -15.97
C ASN A 65 2.84 -7.25 -14.84
N LYS A 66 3.11 -5.98 -14.48
CA LYS A 66 3.95 -5.64 -13.34
C LYS A 66 3.10 -5.45 -12.09
N LEU A 67 3.64 -5.85 -10.93
CA LEU A 67 3.02 -5.60 -9.63
C LEU A 67 2.71 -4.11 -9.47
N LYS A 68 1.46 -3.80 -9.13
CA LYS A 68 0.94 -2.43 -9.04
C LYS A 68 1.24 -1.79 -7.69
N CYS A 69 1.10 -2.56 -6.61
CA CYS A 69 1.18 -2.02 -5.25
C CYS A 69 2.62 -2.02 -4.72
N PRO A 70 3.03 -0.95 -4.02
CA PRO A 70 4.38 -0.82 -3.47
C PRO A 70 4.66 -1.71 -2.24
#